data_AF-A0A661ZPT1-F1
#
_entry.id   AF-A0A661ZPT1-F1
#
_cell.length_a   1.000
_cell.length_b   1.000
_cell.length_c   1.000
_cell.angle_alpha   90.00
_cell.angle_beta   90.00
_cell.angle_gamma   90.00
#
_symmetry.space_group_name_H-M   'P 1'
#
loop_
_entity.id
_entity.type
_entity.pdbx_description
1 polymer ?
#
loop_
_entity_poly.entity_id
_entity_poly.type
_entity_poly.pdbx_seq_one_letter_code
_entity_poly.pdbx_strand_id
1 'polypeptide(L)'
;ILKDGSVVGINGASVLQFPTASFSQNLYAVVWHRNHIGIISSTGLTESGGVYEYDFSTAITQVYNGGAGYKEIATNVYGMVGGDADANGEIETADKTLWTNDVGTKGYKATDHNMDVQVDNQDKNDTWVENGSYSSQVPD
;
A
#
# COMPACT_ATOMS: atom_id res chain seq x y z
N ILE A 1 11.45 -1.27 -5.30
CA ILE A 1 10.28 -0.68 -5.97
C ILE A 1 10.77 0.46 -6.85
N LEU A 2 10.32 0.49 -8.10
CA LEU A 2 10.58 1.58 -9.04
C LEU A 2 9.52 2.68 -8.90
N LYS A 3 9.74 3.82 -9.55
CA LYS A 3 8.80 4.97 -9.50
C LYS A 3 7.41 4.67 -10.05
N ASP A 4 7.29 3.66 -10.90
CA ASP A 4 6.05 3.20 -11.50
C ASP A 4 5.32 2.12 -10.65
N GLY A 5 5.84 1.82 -9.45
CA GLY A 5 5.28 0.79 -8.57
C GLY A 5 5.81 -0.62 -8.83
N SER A 6 6.61 -0.84 -9.89
CA SER A 6 7.14 -2.17 -10.20
C SER A 6 8.06 -2.69 -9.09
N VAL A 7 7.82 -3.93 -8.65
CA VAL A 7 8.67 -4.64 -7.70
C VAL A 7 9.69 -5.47 -8.48
N VAL A 8 10.95 -5.07 -8.38
CA VAL A 8 12.10 -5.70 -9.06
C VAL A 8 13.12 -6.18 -8.04
N GLY A 9 13.99 -7.09 -8.47
CA GLY A 9 15.14 -7.54 -7.70
C GLY A 9 16.14 -6.42 -7.39
N ILE A 10 17.16 -6.74 -6.61
CA ILE A 10 18.13 -5.77 -6.08
C ILE A 10 18.95 -5.01 -7.15
N ASN A 11 18.97 -5.52 -8.38
CA ASN A 11 19.63 -4.87 -9.50
C ASN A 11 18.75 -3.81 -10.20
N GLY A 12 17.51 -3.62 -9.74
CA GLY A 12 16.59 -2.63 -10.29
C GLY A 12 15.95 -3.01 -11.63
N ALA A 13 16.16 -4.22 -12.14
CA ALA A 13 15.68 -4.61 -13.48
C ALA A 13 15.13 -6.04 -13.57
N SER A 14 15.71 -7.00 -12.86
CA SER A 14 15.23 -8.39 -12.89
C SER A 14 13.95 -8.55 -12.09
N VAL A 15 13.15 -9.55 -12.46
CA VAL A 15 12.02 -10.01 -11.62
C VAL A 15 12.54 -10.39 -10.23
N LEU A 16 11.77 -10.06 -9.19
CA LEU A 16 12.08 -10.48 -7.83
C LEU A 16 12.09 -12.02 -7.75
N GLN A 17 13.20 -12.59 -7.29
CA GLN A 17 13.34 -14.03 -7.16
C GLN A 17 13.38 -14.44 -5.70
N PHE A 18 12.63 -15.49 -5.37
CA PHE A 18 12.73 -16.21 -4.11
C PHE A 18 13.41 -17.56 -4.36
N PRO A 19 14.13 -18.12 -3.37
CA PRO A 19 14.67 -19.47 -3.47
C PRO A 19 13.59 -20.47 -3.87
N THR A 20 13.95 -21.47 -4.66
CA THR A 20 13.02 -22.44 -5.22
C THR A 20 12.15 -23.06 -4.13
N ALA A 21 10.87 -22.75 -4.16
CA ALA A 21 9.86 -23.32 -3.28
C ALA A 21 8.75 -23.89 -4.14
N SER A 22 8.35 -25.13 -3.85
CA SER A 22 7.18 -25.75 -4.48
C SER A 22 5.96 -25.45 -3.64
N PHE A 23 4.95 -24.82 -4.24
CA PHE A 23 3.71 -24.49 -3.58
C PHE A 23 2.60 -25.43 -4.04
N SER A 24 1.84 -25.99 -3.09
CA SER A 24 0.65 -26.80 -3.38
C SER A 24 -0.65 -26.01 -3.24
N GLN A 25 -0.58 -24.78 -2.75
CA GLN A 25 -1.69 -23.87 -2.51
C GLN A 25 -1.53 -22.62 -3.38
N ASN A 26 -2.64 -21.89 -3.57
CA ASN A 26 -2.61 -20.59 -4.21
C ASN A 26 -1.77 -19.60 -3.39
N LEU A 27 -0.96 -18.81 -4.07
CA LEU A 27 -0.22 -17.69 -3.48
C LEU A 27 -1.04 -16.42 -3.59
N TYR A 28 -0.99 -15.57 -2.56
CA TYR A 28 -1.60 -14.24 -2.56
C TYR A 28 -0.50 -13.21 -2.32
N ALA A 29 -0.60 -12.07 -3.00
CA ALA A 29 0.33 -10.96 -2.82
C ALA A 29 -0.20 -10.07 -1.71
N VAL A 30 0.61 -9.86 -0.68
CA VAL A 30 0.33 -8.88 0.38
C VAL A 30 1.32 -7.73 0.23
N VAL A 31 0.81 -6.51 0.25
CA VAL A 31 1.63 -5.30 0.22
C VAL A 31 1.40 -4.52 1.51
N TRP A 32 2.47 -4.40 2.27
CA TRP A 32 2.55 -3.52 3.43
C TRP A 32 3.35 -2.29 3.07
N HIS A 33 2.88 -1.15 3.55
CA HIS A 33 3.58 0.10 3.41
C HIS A 33 3.64 0.78 4.77
N ARG A 34 4.65 1.63 4.97
CA ARG A 34 4.93 2.24 6.28
C ARG A 34 3.76 3.06 6.84
N ASN A 35 2.95 3.65 5.97
CA ASN A 35 1.90 4.58 6.37
C ASN A 35 0.63 4.53 5.51
N HIS A 36 0.44 3.43 4.80
CA HIS A 36 -0.76 3.15 4.02
C HIS A 36 -1.34 1.82 4.47
N ILE A 37 -2.65 1.69 4.35
CA ILE A 37 -3.36 0.47 4.73
C ILE A 37 -2.86 -0.71 3.88
N GLY A 38 -2.48 -1.78 4.58
CA GLY A 38 -2.06 -3.03 3.95
C GLY A 38 -3.15 -3.63 3.06
N ILE A 39 -2.74 -4.16 1.90
CA ILE A 39 -3.65 -4.78 0.93
C ILE A 39 -3.23 -6.21 0.60
N ILE A 40 -4.19 -7.04 0.21
CA ILE A 40 -3.97 -8.40 -0.28
C ILE A 40 -4.69 -8.60 -1.63
N SER A 41 -4.08 -9.37 -2.53
CA SER A 41 -4.68 -9.71 -3.82
C SER A 41 -6.06 -10.36 -3.64
N SER A 42 -7.03 -10.00 -4.50
CA SER A 42 -8.39 -10.55 -4.42
C SER A 42 -8.45 -12.01 -4.83
N THR A 43 -7.50 -12.46 -5.64
CA THR A 43 -7.36 -13.84 -6.11
C THR A 43 -5.95 -14.35 -5.91
N GLY A 44 -5.80 -15.67 -6.01
CA GLY A 44 -4.48 -16.28 -6.11
C GLY A 44 -3.72 -15.79 -7.35
N LEU A 45 -2.40 -15.68 -7.23
CA LEU A 45 -1.52 -15.26 -8.30
C LEU A 45 -1.47 -16.33 -9.39
N THR A 46 -1.41 -15.88 -10.64
CA THR A 46 -1.26 -16.78 -11.79
C THR A 46 0.22 -17.01 -12.04
N GLU A 47 0.62 -18.28 -12.15
CA GLU A 47 1.97 -18.67 -12.51
C GLU A 47 2.10 -18.78 -14.02
N SER A 48 3.18 -18.21 -14.57
CA SER A 48 3.58 -18.38 -15.96
C SER A 48 5.09 -18.39 -16.08
N GLY A 49 5.67 -19.52 -16.52
CA GLY A 49 7.11 -19.63 -16.77
C GLY A 49 7.99 -19.46 -15.52
N GLY A 50 7.46 -19.80 -14.34
CA GLY A 50 8.08 -19.65 -13.03
C GLY A 50 7.86 -18.27 -12.40
N VAL A 51 7.04 -17.41 -12.99
CA VAL A 51 6.75 -16.06 -12.50
C VAL A 51 5.30 -15.97 -12.03
N TYR A 52 5.09 -15.42 -10.85
CA TYR A 52 3.77 -15.12 -10.31
C TYR A 52 3.49 -13.62 -10.48
N GLU A 53 2.52 -13.28 -11.32
CA GLU A 53 2.19 -11.89 -11.64
C GLU A 53 0.88 -11.44 -10.99
N TYR A 54 0.86 -10.17 -10.56
CA TYR A 54 -0.34 -9.49 -10.08
C TYR A 54 -0.19 -7.99 -10.26
N ASP A 55 -1.22 -7.35 -10.82
CA ASP A 55 -1.27 -5.90 -11.00
C ASP A 55 -2.48 -5.32 -10.26
N PHE A 56 -2.19 -4.68 -9.13
CA PHE A 56 -3.21 -4.02 -8.32
C PHE A 56 -3.86 -2.85 -9.07
N SER A 57 -3.10 -2.11 -9.88
CA SER A 57 -3.44 -0.77 -10.37
C SER A 57 -4.62 -0.70 -11.35
N THR A 58 -5.11 -1.85 -11.82
CA THR A 58 -6.04 -1.96 -12.95
C THR A 58 -7.53 -1.86 -12.58
N ALA A 59 -7.91 -2.24 -11.36
CA ALA A 59 -9.31 -2.23 -10.92
C ALA A 59 -9.43 -2.25 -9.39
N ILE A 60 -10.52 -1.67 -8.87
CA ILE A 60 -10.87 -1.76 -7.44
C ILE A 60 -10.99 -3.22 -6.95
N THR A 61 -11.35 -4.14 -7.86
CA THR A 61 -11.52 -5.57 -7.58
C THR A 61 -10.21 -6.34 -7.49
N GLN A 62 -9.04 -5.70 -7.66
CA GLN A 62 -7.74 -6.36 -7.49
C GLN A 62 -7.36 -6.52 -6.01
N VAL A 63 -8.02 -5.81 -5.10
CA VAL A 63 -7.80 -5.99 -3.66
C VAL A 63 -8.96 -6.78 -3.07
N TYR A 64 -8.64 -7.72 -2.19
CA TYR A 64 -9.64 -8.47 -1.45
C TYR A 64 -10.61 -7.53 -0.74
N ASN A 65 -11.91 -7.76 -0.91
CA ASN A 65 -12.99 -6.92 -0.40
C ASN A 65 -13.02 -5.47 -0.93
N GLY A 66 -12.20 -5.10 -1.91
CA GLY A 66 -12.29 -3.91 -2.77
C GLY A 66 -12.17 -2.52 -2.12
N GLY A 67 -12.65 -2.30 -0.90
CA GLY A 67 -12.63 -1.04 -0.15
C GLY A 67 -11.83 -1.10 1.14
N ALA A 68 -10.94 -2.09 1.25
CA ALA A 68 -10.15 -2.44 2.43
C ALA A 68 -8.79 -1.73 2.44
N GLY A 69 -8.80 -0.41 2.29
CA GLY A 69 -7.57 0.38 2.13
C GLY A 69 -7.11 0.62 0.70
N TYR A 70 -8.01 0.50 -0.28
CA TYR A 70 -7.72 0.64 -1.70
C TYR A 70 -8.77 1.53 -2.37
N LYS A 71 -8.34 2.48 -3.22
CA LYS A 71 -9.25 3.40 -3.93
C LYS A 71 -8.75 3.82 -5.30
N GLU A 72 -9.63 4.38 -6.12
CA GLU A 72 -9.23 5.07 -7.35
C GLU A 72 -8.52 6.39 -7.00
N ILE A 73 -7.28 6.55 -7.47
CA ILE A 73 -6.43 7.73 -7.19
C ILE A 73 -6.23 8.62 -8.42
N ALA A 74 -6.50 8.08 -9.61
CA ALA A 74 -6.65 8.80 -10.86
C ALA A 74 -7.58 7.99 -11.77
N THR A 75 -8.10 8.57 -12.85
CA THR A 75 -9.02 7.86 -13.75
C THR A 75 -8.46 6.51 -14.21
N ASN A 76 -9.12 5.42 -13.82
CA ASN A 76 -8.72 4.02 -14.04
C ASN A 76 -7.35 3.63 -13.45
N VAL A 77 -6.91 4.32 -12.40
CA VAL A 77 -5.69 4.00 -11.66
C VAL A 77 -6.04 3.85 -10.19
N TYR A 78 -5.72 2.70 -9.63
CA TYR A 78 -6.06 2.36 -8.26
C TYR A 78 -4.81 2.23 -7.38
N GLY A 79 -4.93 2.61 -6.11
CA GLY A 79 -3.81 2.67 -5.18
C GLY A 79 -4.22 2.46 -3.72
N MET A 80 -3.23 2.13 -2.89
CA MET A 80 -3.39 2.03 -1.44
C MET A 80 -3.76 3.40 -0.87
N VAL A 81 -4.55 3.42 0.19
CA VAL A 81 -4.89 4.66 0.91
C VAL A 81 -3.85 4.94 2.00
N GLY A 82 -3.34 6.16 2.04
CA GLY A 82 -2.48 6.66 3.12
C GLY A 82 -3.28 7.10 4.34
N GLY A 83 -2.62 7.16 5.51
CA GLY A 83 -3.20 7.75 6.72
C GLY A 83 -2.92 6.99 8.01
N ASP A 84 -2.43 5.76 7.91
CA ASP A 84 -2.13 4.85 9.03
C ASP A 84 -0.67 5.06 9.48
N ALA A 85 -0.39 6.12 10.23
CA ALA A 85 0.96 6.54 10.61
C ALA A 85 1.65 5.58 11.59
N ASP A 86 0.90 4.85 12.40
CA ASP A 86 1.43 3.88 13.36
C ASP A 86 1.48 2.44 12.81
N ALA A 87 0.97 2.22 11.60
CA ALA A 87 0.93 0.96 10.88
C ALA A 87 0.12 -0.13 11.62
N ASN A 88 -0.96 0.28 12.30
CA ASN A 88 -1.84 -0.63 13.02
C ASN A 88 -3.00 -1.18 12.15
N GLY A 89 -3.14 -0.72 10.91
CA GLY A 89 -4.18 -1.15 9.98
C GLY A 89 -5.50 -0.38 10.10
N GLU A 90 -5.55 0.69 10.90
CA GLU A 90 -6.69 1.60 11.04
C GLU A 90 -6.23 3.05 10.76
N ILE A 91 -7.13 3.90 10.26
CA ILE A 91 -6.86 5.33 10.11
C ILE A 91 -7.69 6.08 11.15
N GLU A 92 -7.04 6.53 12.22
CA GLU A 92 -7.73 7.06 13.39
C GLU A 92 -7.00 8.26 14.05
N THR A 93 -7.45 8.67 15.23
CA THR A 93 -6.98 9.91 15.87
C THR A 93 -5.54 9.86 16.41
N ALA A 94 -5.00 8.70 16.76
CA ALA A 94 -3.61 8.53 17.16
C ALA A 94 -2.66 8.79 15.97
N ASP A 95 -3.02 8.40 14.75
CA ASP A 95 -2.26 8.79 13.54
C ASP A 95 -2.11 10.30 13.41
N LYS A 96 -3.23 11.03 13.56
CA LYS A 96 -3.24 12.49 13.55
C LYS A 96 -2.46 13.09 14.71
N THR A 97 -2.44 12.41 15.86
CA THR A 97 -1.64 12.84 17.02
C THR A 97 -0.16 12.71 16.70
N LEU A 98 0.26 11.66 16.00
CA LEU A 98 1.63 11.53 15.47
C LEU A 98 1.94 12.64 14.48
N TRP A 99 1.05 12.90 13.51
CA TRP A 99 1.21 13.99 12.53
C TRP A 99 1.43 15.36 13.20
N THR A 100 0.72 15.63 14.31
CA THR A 100 0.86 16.91 15.04
C THR A 100 2.28 17.13 15.58
N ASN A 101 3.04 16.07 15.86
CA ASN A 101 4.42 16.19 16.32
C ASN A 101 5.41 16.47 15.17
N ASP A 102 5.05 16.11 13.94
CA ASP A 102 5.93 16.17 12.78
C ASP A 102 5.55 17.27 11.77
N VAL A 103 4.38 17.91 11.91
CA VAL A 103 3.91 18.95 10.98
C VAL A 103 4.93 20.08 10.80
N GLY A 104 5.19 20.44 9.54
CA GLY A 104 6.19 21.44 9.15
C GLY A 104 7.61 20.88 9.02
N THR A 105 7.84 19.60 9.34
CA THR A 105 9.12 18.93 9.10
C THR A 105 9.19 18.30 7.71
N LYS A 106 10.40 17.90 7.31
CA LYS A 106 10.67 17.17 6.07
C LYS A 106 11.34 15.84 6.36
N GLY A 107 11.19 14.91 5.45
CA GLY A 107 11.93 13.66 5.42
C GLY A 107 11.02 12.45 5.26
N TYR A 108 11.65 11.28 5.24
CA TYR A 108 10.94 10.01 5.14
C TYR A 108 10.29 9.69 6.50
N LYS A 109 9.14 10.30 6.77
CA LYS A 109 8.36 10.17 8.01
C LYS A 109 7.15 9.26 7.83
N ALA A 110 6.66 8.65 8.91
CA ALA A 110 5.43 7.87 8.85
C ALA A 110 4.19 8.76 8.67
N THR A 111 4.26 10.01 9.13
CA THR A 111 3.22 11.04 9.07
C THR A 111 3.15 11.78 7.72
N ASP A 112 4.09 11.50 6.80
CA ASP A 112 4.09 11.93 5.40
C ASP A 112 3.20 10.98 4.58
N HIS A 113 1.89 11.12 4.75
CA HIS A 113 0.87 10.22 4.24
C HIS A 113 0.73 10.26 2.71
N ASN A 114 1.09 11.37 2.05
CA ASN A 114 1.06 11.49 0.60
C ASN A 114 2.41 11.14 -0.08
N MET A 115 3.47 10.90 0.71
CA MET A 115 4.81 10.49 0.28
C MET A 115 5.55 11.55 -0.55
N ASP A 116 5.29 12.82 -0.29
CA ASP A 116 5.94 13.93 -0.99
C ASP A 116 7.18 14.52 -0.26
N VAL A 117 7.57 13.90 0.87
CA VAL A 117 8.71 14.26 1.74
C VAL A 117 8.44 15.47 2.65
N GLN A 118 7.26 16.09 2.57
CA GLN A 118 6.87 17.21 3.41
C GLN A 118 5.68 16.82 4.29
N VAL A 119 5.86 16.86 5.61
CA VAL A 119 4.72 16.65 6.52
C VAL A 119 3.97 17.97 6.64
N ASP A 120 2.79 18.09 6.05
CA ASP A 120 1.98 19.30 6.08
C ASP A 120 0.46 19.06 6.10
N ASN A 121 -0.32 20.10 5.80
CA ASN A 121 -1.77 20.03 5.85
C ASN A 121 -2.38 19.13 4.77
N GLN A 122 -1.68 18.81 3.69
CA GLN A 122 -2.15 17.88 2.66
C GLN A 122 -2.24 16.46 3.23
N ASP A 123 -1.25 16.02 4.01
CA ASP A 123 -1.30 14.73 4.71
C ASP A 123 -2.54 14.59 5.59
N LYS A 124 -2.90 15.67 6.28
CA LYS A 124 -4.05 15.69 7.17
C LYS A 124 -5.38 15.82 6.40
N ASN A 125 -5.51 16.86 5.57
CA ASN A 125 -6.79 17.25 4.97
C ASN A 125 -7.14 16.38 3.76
N ASP A 126 -6.15 16.07 2.93
CA ASP A 126 -6.37 15.46 1.61
C ASP A 126 -6.13 13.94 1.68
N THR A 127 -5.47 13.45 2.73
CA THR A 127 -5.20 12.03 2.94
C THR A 127 -5.91 11.47 4.18
N TRP A 128 -5.52 11.88 5.40
CA TRP A 128 -6.07 11.30 6.63
C TRP A 128 -7.59 11.52 6.79
N VAL A 129 -8.09 12.75 6.59
CA VAL A 129 -9.53 13.06 6.71
C VAL A 129 -10.34 12.27 5.68
N GLU A 130 -9.87 12.18 4.43
CA GLU A 130 -10.59 11.47 3.37
C GLU A 130 -10.63 9.96 3.57
N ASN A 131 -9.59 9.40 4.20
CA ASN A 131 -9.38 7.96 4.29
C ASN A 131 -9.77 7.36 5.66
N GLY A 132 -10.29 8.13 6.60
CA GLY A 132 -10.62 7.66 7.96
C GLY A 132 -11.66 6.52 8.05
N SER A 133 -12.33 6.15 6.95
CA SER A 133 -13.25 5.01 6.91
C SER A 133 -12.61 3.70 6.44
N TYR A 134 -11.34 3.73 6.03
CA TYR A 134 -10.64 2.55 5.51
C TYR A 134 -9.85 1.86 6.63
N SER A 135 -9.79 0.52 6.55
CA SER A 135 -8.98 -0.31 7.43
C SER A 135 -8.46 -1.53 6.68
N SER A 136 -7.39 -2.13 7.21
CA SER A 136 -6.78 -3.33 6.65
C SER A 136 -7.73 -4.50 6.72
N GLN A 137 -7.70 -5.34 5.68
CA GLN A 137 -8.33 -6.67 5.68
C GLN A 137 -7.31 -7.77 5.42
N VAL A 138 -6.02 -7.45 5.54
CA VAL A 138 -4.97 -8.46 5.55
C VAL A 138 -5.11 -9.27 6.84
N PRO A 139 -5.22 -10.61 6.80
CA PRO A 139 -5.31 -11.43 8.00
C PRO A 139 -4.06 -11.34 8.89
N ASP A 140 -4.28 -11.43 10.21
CA ASP A 140 -3.23 -11.53 11.24
C ASP A 140 -2.47 -12.87 11.22
#